data_AF-X0YCD4-F1
#
_entry.id   AF-X0YCD4-F1
#
_cell.length_a   1.000
_cell.length_b   1.000
_cell.length_c   1.000
_cell.angle_alpha   90.00
_cell.angle_beta   90.00
_cell.angle_gamma   90.00
#
_symmetry.space_group_name_H-M   'P 1'
#
loop_
_entity.id
_entity.type
_entity.pdbx_description
1 polymer ?
#
loop_
_entity_poly.entity_id
_entity_poly.type
_entity_poly.pdbx_seq_one_letter_code
_entity_poly.pdbx_strand_id
1 'polypeptide(L)'
;LMVRVARTAASQVVTDANADLPGTSKGFVLMQNQRSFAWSQLLPMTRIPLAAIDTSIRWSQVLYGAIKLYLPPKNIVVKNIGRAPGSLGS
;
A
#
# COMPACT_ATOMS: atom_id res chain seq x y z
N LEU A 1 1.36 -10.99 -6.67
CA LEU A 1 2.09 -12.14 -6.09
C LEU A 1 3.19 -11.57 -5.19
N MET A 2 3.15 -11.81 -3.88
CA MET A 2 4.21 -11.40 -2.95
C MET A 2 5.07 -12.62 -2.67
N VAL A 3 6.32 -12.60 -3.12
CA VAL A 3 7.32 -13.63 -2.76
C VAL A 3 7.85 -13.28 -1.37
N ARG A 4 7.75 -14.24 -0.44
CA ARG A 4 8.40 -14.15 0.87
C ARG A 4 9.76 -14.84 0.76
N VAL A 5 10.84 -14.08 0.91
CA VAL A 5 12.19 -14.63 0.98
C VAL A 5 12.51 -14.93 2.45
N ALA A 6 12.99 -16.13 2.78
CA ALA A 6 13.38 -16.47 4.14
C ALA A 6 14.68 -15.75 4.52
N ARG A 7 14.76 -15.20 5.74
CA ARG A 7 16.01 -14.70 6.31
C ARG A 7 16.77 -15.91 6.90
N THR A 8 17.96 -16.20 6.38
CA THR A 8 18.69 -17.45 6.70
C THR A 8 19.67 -17.31 7.88
N ALA A 9 20.16 -16.10 8.23
CA ALA A 9 21.13 -15.90 9.31
C ALA A 9 21.20 -14.44 9.84
N ALA A 10 22.04 -14.20 10.86
CA ALA A 10 22.33 -12.87 11.44
C ALA A 10 23.16 -11.96 10.51
N SER A 11 24.03 -12.56 9.69
CA SER A 11 24.73 -11.93 8.57
C SER A 11 24.32 -12.65 7.29
N GLN A 12 23.72 -11.93 6.35
CA GLN A 12 23.30 -12.47 5.06
C GLN A 12 23.96 -11.63 3.97
N VAL A 13 24.62 -12.28 3.02
CA VAL A 13 25.07 -11.61 1.79
C VAL A 13 23.82 -11.24 0.99
N VAL A 14 23.52 -9.94 0.96
CA VAL A 14 22.41 -9.40 0.18
C VAL A 14 22.94 -8.97 -1.18
N THR A 15 22.62 -9.73 -2.21
CA THR A 15 22.85 -9.30 -3.60
C THR A 15 21.66 -8.48 -4.05
N ASP A 16 21.86 -7.18 -4.28
CA ASP A 16 20.78 -6.30 -4.74
C ASP A 16 20.50 -6.54 -6.23
N ALA A 17 19.43 -7.28 -6.50
CA ALA A 17 18.91 -7.54 -7.84
C ALA A 17 17.60 -6.78 -8.10
N ASN A 18 17.31 -5.68 -7.38
CA ASN A 18 16.00 -5.01 -7.37
C ASN A 18 14.82 -5.92 -6.96
N ALA A 19 15.11 -7.01 -6.23
CA ALA A 19 14.14 -7.93 -5.65
C ALA A 19 13.66 -7.42 -4.27
N ASP A 20 12.54 -7.98 -3.79
CA ASP A 20 11.99 -7.62 -2.49
C ASP A 20 12.77 -8.30 -1.35
N LEU A 21 13.43 -7.49 -0.50
CA LEU A 21 14.25 -7.98 0.60
C LEU A 21 13.43 -8.24 1.86
N PRO A 22 13.70 -9.33 2.61
CA PRO A 22 12.96 -9.65 3.82
C PRO A 22 13.27 -8.69 4.96
N GLY A 23 12.23 -8.27 5.70
CA GLY A 23 12.37 -7.33 6.81
C GLY A 23 12.58 -5.87 6.38
N THR A 24 12.32 -5.56 5.12
CA THR A 24 12.36 -4.19 4.58
C THR A 24 10.95 -3.74 4.16
N SER A 25 10.75 -2.44 4.17
CA SER A 25 9.50 -1.76 3.81
C SER A 25 9.58 -1.14 2.42
N LYS A 26 8.42 -0.79 1.86
CA LYS A 26 8.31 0.00 0.63
C LYS A 26 7.84 1.41 1.02
N GLY A 27 8.46 2.42 0.44
CA GLY A 27 8.06 3.81 0.57
C GLY A 27 7.49 4.35 -0.74
N PHE A 28 6.52 5.25 -0.64
CA PHE A 28 5.92 5.91 -1.79
C PHE A 28 6.30 7.39 -1.77
N VAL A 29 7.04 7.84 -2.78
CA VAL A 29 7.35 9.24 -3.00
C VAL A 29 6.38 9.74 -4.07
N LEU A 30 5.30 10.36 -3.62
CA LEU A 30 4.21 10.80 -4.47
C LEU A 30 4.21 12.32 -4.59
N MET A 31 4.03 12.81 -5.81
CA MET A 31 3.77 14.23 -6.02
C MET A 31 2.32 14.52 -5.64
N GLN A 32 2.09 15.14 -4.48
CA GLN A 32 0.77 15.51 -3.98
C GLN A 32 0.23 16.76 -4.68
N ASN A 33 -0.21 16.59 -5.93
CA ASN A 33 -1.04 17.59 -6.59
C ASN A 33 -2.15 16.90 -7.38
N GLN A 34 -3.26 17.62 -7.60
CA GLN A 34 -4.43 17.09 -8.32
C GLN A 34 -4.12 16.73 -9.79
N ARG A 35 -3.04 17.29 -10.34
CA ARG A 35 -2.57 17.01 -11.70
C ARG A 35 -1.72 15.75 -11.79
N SER A 36 -1.27 15.18 -10.67
CA SER A 36 -0.39 14.00 -10.60
C SER A 36 -1.22 12.78 -10.28
N PHE A 37 -1.96 12.83 -9.17
CA PHE A 37 -2.96 11.84 -8.80
C PHE A 37 -4.17 12.52 -8.14
N ALA A 38 -5.36 12.01 -8.40
CA ALA A 38 -6.58 12.52 -7.81
C ALA A 38 -7.56 11.40 -7.50
N TRP A 39 -8.32 11.58 -6.42
CA TRP A 39 -9.46 10.74 -6.11
C TRP A 39 -10.69 11.23 -6.89
N SER A 40 -11.27 10.36 -7.72
CA SER A 40 -12.52 10.63 -8.42
C SER A 40 -13.65 9.90 -7.71
N GLN A 41 -14.46 10.65 -6.98
CA GLN A 41 -15.57 10.12 -6.20
C GLN A 41 -16.88 10.19 -7.01
N LEU A 42 -17.61 9.09 -7.10
CA LEU A 42 -18.97 9.08 -7.65
C LEU A 42 -20.02 8.94 -6.55
N LEU A 43 -19.77 8.14 -5.51
CA LEU A 43 -20.60 8.10 -4.30
C LEU A 43 -19.72 8.32 -3.07
N PRO A 44 -20.06 9.29 -2.17
CA PRO A 44 -19.38 9.42 -0.90
C PRO A 44 -19.52 8.17 -0.04
N MET A 45 -18.77 8.13 1.04
CA MET A 45 -18.90 7.07 2.03
C MET A 45 -20.29 7.16 2.69
N THR A 46 -21.21 6.31 2.25
CA THR A 46 -22.62 6.34 2.67
C THR A 46 -23.05 5.02 3.29
N ARG A 47 -23.95 5.11 4.28
CA ARG A 47 -24.63 3.96 4.88
C ARG A 47 -25.98 3.76 4.19
N ILE A 48 -26.23 2.54 3.69
CA ILE A 48 -27.51 2.17 3.08
C ILE A 48 -28.16 1.08 3.96
N PRO A 49 -29.41 1.28 4.43
CA PRO A 49 -30.15 0.25 5.15
C PRO A 49 -30.56 -0.87 4.19
N LEU A 50 -30.43 -2.13 4.62
CA LEU A 50 -30.88 -3.29 3.85
C LEU A 50 -32.26 -3.74 4.34
N ALA A 51 -32.99 -4.47 3.49
CA ALA A 51 -34.26 -5.05 3.85
C ALA A 51 -34.12 -5.97 5.08
N ALA A 52 -35.02 -5.79 6.04
CA ALA A 52 -35.10 -6.64 7.23
C ALA A 52 -35.84 -7.94 6.87
N ILE A 53 -35.09 -9.01 6.67
CA ILE A 53 -35.63 -10.36 6.39
C ILE A 53 -35.73 -11.18 7.70
N ASP A 54 -35.06 -10.72 8.76
CA ASP A 54 -34.99 -11.35 10.07
C ASP A 54 -34.87 -10.23 11.13
N THR A 55 -34.87 -10.58 12.42
CA THR A 55 -34.77 -9.68 13.59
C THR A 55 -33.49 -8.82 13.65
N SER A 56 -32.54 -9.05 12.75
CA SER A 56 -31.30 -8.31 12.65
C SER A 56 -31.42 -7.08 11.73
N ILE A 57 -31.02 -5.90 12.24
CA ILE A 57 -30.90 -4.66 11.46
C ILE A 57 -29.59 -4.73 10.65
N ARG A 58 -29.71 -4.90 9.34
CA ARG A 58 -28.59 -5.00 8.40
C ARG A 58 -28.36 -3.68 7.68
N TRP A 59 -27.10 -3.31 7.50
CA TRP A 59 -26.70 -2.11 6.77
C TRP A 59 -25.44 -2.38 5.96
N SER A 60 -25.27 -1.64 4.87
CA SER A 60 -24.05 -1.65 4.06
C SER A 60 -23.36 -0.30 4.15
N GLN A 61 -22.03 -0.35 4.20
CA GLN A 61 -21.18 0.82 3.97
C GLN A 61 -20.69 0.76 2.53
N VAL A 62 -20.98 1.79 1.75
CA VAL A 62 -20.54 1.87 0.36
C VAL A 62 -19.68 3.11 0.18
N LEU A 63 -18.55 2.93 -0.50
CA LEU A 63 -17.71 4.00 -1.04
C LEU A 63 -17.46 3.66 -2.51
N TYR A 64 -17.81 4.59 -3.40
CA TYR A 64 -17.61 4.35 -4.83
C TYR A 64 -16.79 5.48 -5.45
N GLY A 65 -15.59 5.13 -5.85
CA GLY A 65 -14.64 6.02 -6.50
C GLY A 65 -13.41 5.26 -6.97
N ALA A 66 -12.54 5.97 -7.68
CA ALA A 66 -11.30 5.44 -8.20
C ALA A 66 -10.17 6.45 -8.07
N ILE A 67 -8.95 5.95 -7.89
CA ILE A 67 -7.74 6.74 -7.98
C ILE A 67 -7.40 6.91 -9.46
N LYS A 68 -7.31 8.17 -9.91
CA LYS A 68 -6.82 8.54 -11.24
C LYS A 68 -5.37 8.97 -11.14
N LEU A 69 -4.50 8.34 -11.94
CA LEU A 69 -3.07 8.66 -12.01
C LEU A 69 -2.79 9.30 -13.37
N TYR A 70 -2.52 10.60 -13.37
CA TYR A 70 -2.30 11.38 -14.60
C TYR A 70 -0.83 11.42 -15.00
N LEU A 71 0.09 11.50 -14.03
CA LEU A 71 1.53 11.48 -14.27
C LEU A 71 2.20 10.31 -13.54
N PRO A 72 2.10 9.07 -14.07
CA PRO A 72 2.77 7.91 -13.48
C PRO A 72 4.28 8.06 -13.28
N PRO A 73 5.09 8.61 -14.22
CA PRO A 73 6.54 8.64 -14.04
C PRO A 73 7.03 9.58 -12.93
N LYS A 74 6.17 10.48 -12.44
CA LYS A 74 6.50 11.41 -11.33
C LYS A 74 6.23 10.82 -9.95
N ASN A 75 5.73 9.59 -9.88
CA ASN A 75 5.43 8.90 -8.64
C ASN A 75 6.36 7.69 -8.52
N ILE A 76 7.22 7.70 -7.52
CA ILE A 76 8.30 6.72 -7.37
C ILE A 76 7.98 5.80 -6.19
N VAL A 77 8.15 4.50 -6.41
CA VAL A 77 8.11 3.49 -5.36
C VAL A 77 9.54 3.11 -5.02
N VAL A 78 9.95 3.41 -3.79
CA VAL A 78 11.25 3.00 -3.26
C VAL A 78 11.04 1.68 -2.54
N LYS A 79 11.74 0.64 -2.98
CA LYS A 79 11.73 -0.67 -2.33
C LYS A 79 12.90 -0.78 -1.36
N ASN A 80 12.83 -1.75 -0.47
CA ASN A 80 13.93 -2.14 0.40
C ASN A 80 14.36 -1.08 1.43
N ILE A 81 13.40 -0.29 1.93
CA ILE A 81 13.64 0.67 3.01
C ILE A 81 13.67 -0.08 4.34
N GLY A 82 14.84 -0.19 4.95
CA GLY A 82 14.98 -0.84 6.23
C GLY A 82 16.42 -0.79 6.71
N ARG A 83 16.63 -1.13 7.98
CA ARG A 83 17.96 -1.17 8.55
C ARG A 83 18.57 -2.55 8.35
N ALA A 84 19.79 -2.60 7.81
CA ALA A 84 20.58 -3.82 7.81
C ALA A 84 21.01 -4.16 9.25
N PRO A 85 20.95 -5.43 9.68
CA PRO A 85 21.51 -5.84 10.96
C PRO A 85 22.99 -5.37 11.06
N GLY A 86 23.32 -4.58 12.09
CA GLY A 86 24.68 -4.07 12.32
C GLY A 86 25.00 -2.64 11.84
N SER A 87 24.09 -1.91 11.19
CA SER A 87 24.40 -0.58 10.62
C SER A 87 24.33 0.62 11.62
N LEU A 88 24.90 0.48 12.82
CA LEU A 88 24.97 1.47 13.93
C LEU A 88 23.66 1.83 14.65
N GLY A 89 23.64 1.65 15.99
CA GLY A 89 22.62 2.17 16.91
C GLY A 89 21.55 1.19 17.41
N SER A 90 21.94 0.13 18.13
CA SER A 90 21.19 -0.51 19.24
C SER A 90 22.07 -1.58 19.85
#